data_AF-A0A323TZD9-F1
#
_entry.id   AF-A0A323TZD9-F1
#
_cell.length_a   1.000
_cell.length_b   1.000
_cell.length_c   1.000
_cell.angle_alpha   90.00
_cell.angle_beta   90.00
_cell.angle_gamma   90.00
#
_symmetry.space_group_name_H-M   'P 1'
#
loop_
_entity.id
_entity.type
_entity.pdbx_description
1 polymer ?
#
loop_
_entity_poly.entity_id
_entity_poly.type
_entity_poly.pdbx_seq_one_letter_code
_entity_poly.pdbx_strand_id
1 'polypeptide(L)' 'MIFMSNIINPDPLEFKKLEKERVIKELEKAIKKAEVEGRIEDVEKLKKELKDLTHESFLEKLIKDSIRY' A
#
# COMPACT_ATOMS: atom_id res chain seq x y z
N MET A 1 -32.05 11.73 -16.71
CA MET A 1 -31.60 10.65 -15.82
C MET A 1 -30.09 10.70 -15.81
N ILE A 2 -29.50 11.07 -14.68
CA ILE A 2 -28.16 11.67 -14.57
C ILE A 2 -27.11 10.55 -14.51
N PHE A 3 -26.10 10.63 -15.38
CA PHE A 3 -24.79 9.95 -15.36
C PHE A 3 -24.60 8.83 -14.33
N MET A 4 -24.98 7.60 -14.68
CA MET A 4 -24.68 6.40 -13.90
C MET A 4 -23.58 5.52 -14.55
N SER A 5 -22.80 6.07 -15.49
CA SER A 5 -21.89 5.25 -16.32
C SER A 5 -20.40 5.47 -16.08
N ASN A 6 -19.99 6.37 -15.18
CA ASN A 6 -18.57 6.64 -14.92
C ASN A 6 -18.00 5.89 -13.70
N ILE A 7 -18.75 4.95 -13.13
CA ILE A 7 -18.32 4.14 -11.96
C ILE A 7 -17.47 2.93 -12.41
N ILE A 8 -17.53 2.54 -13.69
CA ILE A 8 -17.03 1.24 -14.18
C ILE A 8 -15.60 1.31 -14.75
N ASN A 9 -15.04 2.51 -14.92
CA ASN A 9 -13.61 2.66 -15.17
C ASN A 9 -13.01 3.40 -13.98
N PRO A 10 -12.55 2.69 -12.93
CA PRO A 10 -11.73 3.35 -11.93
C PRO A 10 -10.56 3.96 -12.70
N ASP A 11 -10.44 5.28 -12.61
CA ASP A 11 -9.34 5.99 -13.24
C ASP A 11 -8.04 5.29 -12.78
N PRO A 12 -7.07 5.00 -13.67
CA PRO A 12 -5.86 4.29 -13.28
C PRO A 12 -5.14 4.97 -12.12
N LEU A 13 -5.35 6.28 -11.90
CA LEU A 13 -4.89 7.00 -10.71
C LEU A 13 -5.59 6.59 -9.41
N GLU A 14 -6.90 6.32 -9.45
CA GLU A 14 -7.69 5.85 -8.31
C GLU A 14 -7.31 4.41 -7.93
N PHE A 15 -7.10 3.54 -8.92
CA PHE A 15 -6.58 2.20 -8.69
C PHE A 15 -5.20 2.25 -8.01
N LYS A 16 -4.32 3.15 -8.48
CA LYS A 16 -3.00 3.37 -7.87
C LYS A 16 -3.08 3.82 -6.41
N LYS A 17 -4.06 4.66 -6.06
CA LYS A 17 -4.29 5.10 -4.67
C LYS A 17 -4.82 3.96 -3.79
N LEU A 18 -5.77 3.18 -4.29
CA LEU A 18 -6.31 2.03 -3.59
C LEU A 18 -5.27 0.94 -3.35
N GLU A 19 -4.40 0.67 -4.32
CA GLU A 19 -3.30 -0.30 -4.18
C GLU A 19 -2.28 0.18 -3.13
N LYS A 20 -1.90 1.47 -3.16
CA LYS A 20 -1.05 2.08 -2.12
C LYS A 20 -1.67 1.92 -0.73
N GLU A 21 -2.95 2.21 -0.59
CA GLU A 21 -3.65 2.09 0.69
C GLU A 21 -3.70 0.63 1.18
N ARG A 22 -3.89 -0.34 0.27
CA ARG A 22 -3.85 -1.77 0.62
C ARG A 22 -2.48 -2.22 1.11
N VAL A 23 -1.40 -1.85 0.41
CA VAL A 23 -0.04 -2.22 0.79
C VAL A 23 0.32 -1.64 2.16
N ILE A 24 -0.03 -0.38 2.39
CA ILE A 24 0.17 0.29 3.70
C ILE A 24 -0.63 -0.43 4.80
N LYS A 25 -1.92 -0.72 4.58
CA LYS A 25 -2.76 -1.43 5.56
C LYS A 25 -2.23 -2.82 5.91
N GLU A 26 -1.73 -3.58 4.94
CA GLU A 26 -1.15 -4.90 5.19
C GLU A 26 0.13 -4.81 6.03
N LEU A 27 0.98 -3.82 5.77
CA LEU A 27 2.18 -3.57 6.58
C LEU A 27 1.86 -3.10 7.99
N GLU A 28 0.91 -2.18 8.17
CA GLU A 28 0.44 -1.77 9.50
C GLU A 28 -0.11 -2.96 10.29
N LYS A 29 -0.84 -3.86 9.62
CA LYS A 29 -1.35 -5.09 10.23
C LYS A 29 -0.23 -6.06 10.61
N ALA A 30 0.79 -6.20 9.77
CA ALA A 30 1.98 -7.01 10.07
C ALA A 30 2.76 -6.44 11.27
N ILE A 31 2.94 -5.12 11.32
CA ILE A 31 3.57 -4.42 12.46
C ILE A 31 2.79 -4.71 13.74
N LYS A 32 1.47 -4.48 13.72
CA LYS A 32 0.62 -4.66 14.89
C LYS A 32 0.63 -6.12 15.38
N LYS A 33 0.67 -7.08 14.46
CA LYS A 33 0.80 -8.50 14.79
C LYS A 33 2.15 -8.78 15.45
N ALA A 34 3.24 -8.26 14.88
CA ALA A 34 4.57 -8.40 15.45
C ALA A 34 4.71 -7.73 16.84
N GLU A 35 4.05 -6.58 17.05
CA GLU A 35 3.97 -5.90 18.37
C GLU A 35 3.25 -6.78 19.39
N VAL A 36 2.12 -7.39 19.02
CA VAL A 36 1.36 -8.33 19.87
C VAL A 36 2.17 -9.59 20.19
N GLU A 37 2.93 -10.10 19.22
CA GLU A 37 3.81 -11.26 19.39
C GLU A 37 5.14 -10.92 20.09
N GLY A 38 5.36 -9.65 20.46
CA GLY A 38 6.58 -9.20 21.15
C GLY A 38 7.85 -9.27 20.28
N ARG A 39 7.72 -9.36 18.95
CA ARG A 39 8.84 -9.40 18.02
C ARG A 39 9.31 -8.00 17.65
N ILE A 40 10.01 -7.35 18.57
CA ILE A 40 10.44 -5.95 18.46
C ILE A 40 11.34 -5.73 17.23
N GLU A 41 12.19 -6.71 16.89
CA GLU A 41 13.06 -6.66 15.70
C GLU A 41 12.25 -6.62 14.38
N ASP A 42 11.21 -7.46 14.27
CA ASP A 42 10.29 -7.43 13.12
C ASP A 42 9.53 -6.11 13.05
N VAL A 43 9.12 -5.58 14.21
CA VAL A 43 8.41 -4.29 14.29
C VAL A 43 9.26 -3.14 13.78
N GLU A 44 10.53 -3.05 14.17
CA GLU A 44 11.44 -2.02 13.68
C GLU A 44 11.71 -2.14 12.18
N LYS A 45 11.92 -3.38 11.69
CA LYS A 45 12.13 -3.65 10.27
C LYS A 45 10.92 -3.24 9.44
N LEU A 46 9.72 -3.66 9.85
CA LEU A 46 8.46 -3.34 9.17
C LEU A 46 8.12 -1.84 9.25
N LYS A 47 8.41 -1.15 10.36
CA LYS A 47 8.27 0.32 10.46
C LYS A 47 9.21 1.05 9.49
N LYS A 48 10.43 0.54 9.29
CA LYS A 48 11.39 1.09 8.33
C LYS A 48 10.90 0.89 6.89
N GLU A 49 10.39 -0.31 6.56
CA GLU A 49 9.77 -0.58 5.25
C GLU A 49 8.53 0.30 5.00
N LEU A 50 7.67 0.50 6.01
CA LEU A 50 6.50 1.38 5.90
C LEU A 50 6.91 2.84 5.62
N LYS A 51 7.99 3.31 6.25
CA LYS A 51 8.55 4.65 6.01
C LYS A 51 9.16 4.78 4.61
N ASP A 52 9.84 3.74 4.13
CA ASP A 52 10.39 3.67 2.77
C ASP A 52 9.29 3.64 1.71
N LEU A 53 8.18 2.95 1.98
CA LEU A 53 6.99 2.97 1.13
C LEU A 53 6.32 4.35 1.16
N THR A 54 6.27 5.03 2.29
CA THR A 54 5.73 6.39 2.32
C THR A 54 6.58 7.35 1.46
N HIS A 55 7.86 7.04 1.25
CA HIS A 55 8.68 7.71 0.24
C HIS A 55 8.23 7.33 -1.18
N GLU A 56 7.78 8.35 -1.91
CA GLU A 56 7.16 8.21 -3.23
C GLU A 56 8.03 7.44 -4.24
N SER A 57 9.36 7.53 -4.11
CA SER A 57 10.34 6.86 -4.97
C SER A 57 10.30 5.33 -4.88
N PHE A 58 10.01 4.77 -3.70
CA PHE A 58 9.98 3.32 -3.49
C PHE A 58 8.64 2.73 -3.91
N LEU A 59 7.54 3.41 -3.56
CA LEU A 59 6.19 3.04 -4.04
C LEU A 59 6.06 3.14 -5.54
N GLU A 60 6.61 4.18 -6.16
CA GLU A 60 6.53 4.33 -7.61
C GLU A 60 7.28 3.20 -8.32
N LYS A 61 8.42 2.75 -7.78
CA LYS A 61 9.12 1.55 -8.26
C LYS A 61 8.31 0.27 -8.06
N LEU A 62 7.76 0.05 -6.86
CA LEU A 62 7.04 -1.18 -6.52
C LEU A 62 5.76 -1.33 -7.36
N ILE A 63 5.03 -0.23 -7.55
CA ILE A 63 3.82 -0.21 -8.38
C ILE A 63 4.19 -0.35 -9.86
N LYS A 64 5.28 0.28 -10.32
CA LYS A 64 5.74 0.12 -11.70
C LYS A 64 6.18 -1.32 -12.00
N ASP A 65 6.71 -2.02 -11.01
CA ASP A 65 7.04 -3.45 -11.10
C ASP A 65 5.77 -4.32 -11.06
N SER A 66 4.81 -4.00 -10.18
CA SER A 66 3.50 -4.66 -10.05
C SER A 66 2.64 -4.56 -11.32
N ILE A 67 2.68 -3.41 -12.01
CA ILE A 67 1.95 -3.19 -13.27
C ILE A 67 2.66 -3.83 -14.49
N ARG A 68 3.92 -4.26 -14.36
CA ARG A 68 4.71 -4.82 -15.48
C ARG A 68 4.55 -6.34 -15.65
N TYR A 69 3.37 -6.87 -15.31
CA TYR A 69 2.98 -8.27 -15.52
C TYR A 69 1.65 -8.36 -16.26
#